data_AF-A0A973BWD8-F1
#
_entry.id   AF-A0A973BWD8-F1
#
_cell.length_a   1.000
_cell.length_b   1.000
_cell.length_c   1.000
_cell.angle_alpha   90.00
_cell.angle_beta   90.00
_cell.angle_gamma   90.00
#
_symmetry.space_group_name_H-M   'P 1'
#
loop_
_entity.id
_entity.type
_entity.pdbx_description
1 polymer ?
#
loop_
_entity_poly.entity_id
_entity_poly.type
_entity_poly.pdbx_seq_one_letter_code
_entity_poly.pdbx_strand_id
1 'polypeptide(L)'
;MRPLFTLRFIAAVAALIGLVLFVNTVIVDEQSLEAVVDPDPVERRIDLIAPVFSTQRSADFEMDRRGVSSGFIDLVLDGGRTVRAAPGTLGEITCEEVDAINRCALFADLLGDAVVWFALVPQAARSTAELPPVEDLQDGYAVLDNGWQIRYPPVIERECGSLDIPSFTDFLRNYREGSTTVVDLATQEVVAVRCAP
;
A
#
# COMPACT_ATOMS: atom_id res chain seq x y z
N MET A 1 24.01 -33.16 64.06
CA MET A 1 23.78 -31.88 63.36
C MET A 1 24.82 -30.84 63.79
N ARG A 2 25.79 -30.57 62.90
CA ARG A 2 26.76 -29.43 62.81
C ARG A 2 27.99 -29.91 62.00
N PRO A 3 28.67 -29.09 61.20
CA PRO A 3 28.20 -27.95 60.42
C PRO A 3 28.65 -28.07 58.93
N LEU A 4 27.74 -27.97 57.97
CA LEU A 4 28.07 -27.94 56.53
C LEU A 4 28.57 -26.57 56.03
N PHE A 5 28.81 -25.61 56.94
CA PHE A 5 29.24 -24.26 56.59
C PHE A 5 30.76 -24.10 56.75
N THR A 6 31.50 -24.75 55.87
CA THR A 6 32.92 -24.43 55.67
C THR A 6 32.98 -23.10 54.91
N LEU A 7 33.85 -22.18 55.34
CA LEU A 7 33.99 -20.82 54.76
C LEU A 7 34.11 -20.81 53.22
N ARG A 8 34.72 -21.86 52.66
CA ARG A 8 34.88 -22.08 51.21
C ARG A 8 33.55 -22.27 50.47
N PHE A 9 32.57 -22.93 51.09
CA PHE A 9 31.24 -23.11 50.51
C PHE A 9 30.49 -21.78 50.42
N ILE A 10 30.58 -20.95 51.47
CA ILE A 10 29.97 -19.61 51.49
C ILE A 10 30.61 -18.72 50.41
N ALA A 11 31.93 -18.76 50.26
CA ALA A 11 32.63 -18.00 49.22
C ALA A 11 32.20 -18.40 47.79
N ALA A 12 32.03 -19.71 47.54
CA ALA A 12 31.59 -20.20 46.23
C ALA A 12 30.15 -19.78 45.89
N VAL A 13 29.24 -19.83 46.86
CA VAL A 13 27.85 -19.39 46.68
C VAL A 13 27.78 -17.88 46.45
N ALA A 14 28.54 -17.09 47.21
CA ALA A 14 28.60 -15.64 47.03
C ALA A 14 29.16 -15.24 45.65
N ALA A 15 30.15 -15.96 45.14
CA ALA A 15 30.70 -15.74 43.79
C ALA A 15 29.67 -16.06 42.69
N LEU A 16 28.90 -17.14 42.85
CA LEU A 16 27.81 -17.48 41.91
C LEU A 16 26.70 -16.43 41.91
N ILE A 17 26.28 -15.96 43.09
CA ILE A 17 25.28 -14.90 43.21
C ILE A 17 25.80 -13.60 42.58
N GLY A 18 27.07 -13.24 42.84
CA GLY A 18 27.70 -12.07 42.23
C GLY A 18 27.75 -12.15 40.70
N LEU A 19 28.05 -13.33 40.15
CA LEU A 19 28.06 -13.55 38.70
C LEU A 19 26.65 -13.39 38.11
N VAL A 20 25.63 -13.96 38.75
CA VAL A 20 24.24 -13.84 38.29
C VAL A 20 23.78 -12.39 38.31
N LEU A 21 24.09 -11.64 39.38
CA LEU A 21 23.75 -10.23 39.47
C LEU A 21 24.50 -9.38 38.42
N PHE A 22 25.77 -9.68 38.17
CA PHE A 22 26.56 -9.00 37.15
C PHE A 22 26.03 -9.25 35.73
N VAL A 23 25.69 -10.50 35.41
CA VAL A 23 25.06 -10.85 34.13
C VAL A 23 23.74 -10.10 33.97
N ASN A 24 22.94 -10.00 35.02
CA ASN A 24 21.68 -9.26 34.97
C ASN A 24 21.88 -7.74 34.74
N THR A 25 22.97 -7.15 35.22
CA THR A 25 23.27 -5.72 34.94
C THR A 25 23.76 -5.44 33.52
N VAL A 26 24.28 -6.46 32.83
CA VAL A 26 24.77 -6.32 31.44
C VAL A 26 23.65 -6.60 30.43
N ILE A 27 22.68 -7.45 30.78
CA ILE A 27 21.58 -7.84 29.88
C ILE A 27 20.39 -6.87 29.94
N VAL A 28 20.21 -6.12 31.03
CA VAL A 28 19.09 -5.16 31.19
C VAL A 28 19.47 -3.78 30.61
N ASP A 29 19.98 -3.77 29.39
CA ASP A 29 20.00 -2.57 28.52
C ASP A 29 19.46 -2.91 27.13
N GLU A 30 18.41 -3.73 27.09
CA GLU A 30 17.53 -3.78 25.94
C GLU A 30 16.42 -2.76 26.18
N GLN A 31 16.71 -1.51 25.81
CA GLN A 31 15.66 -0.64 25.30
C GLN A 31 15.06 -1.39 24.10
N SER A 32 14.03 -2.19 24.36
CA SER A 32 13.21 -2.79 23.33
C SER A 32 12.53 -1.64 22.60
N LEU A 33 13.21 -1.10 21.60
CA LEU A 33 12.56 -0.41 20.49
C LEU A 33 11.73 -1.51 19.82
N GLU A 34 10.50 -1.71 20.30
CA GLU A 34 9.45 -2.33 19.49
C GLU A 34 9.34 -1.42 18.26
N ALA A 35 10.08 -1.76 17.21
CA ALA A 35 9.77 -1.29 15.88
C ALA A 35 8.32 -1.69 15.66
N VAL A 36 7.43 -0.71 15.60
CA VAL A 36 6.10 -0.89 15.09
C VAL A 36 6.31 -1.36 13.65
N VAL A 37 6.28 -2.68 13.45
CA VAL A 37 6.25 -3.26 12.12
C VAL A 37 4.83 -2.96 11.64
N ASP A 38 4.69 -1.90 10.85
CA ASP A 38 3.47 -1.69 10.11
C ASP A 38 3.21 -2.96 9.29
N PRO A 39 1.99 -3.52 9.34
CA PRO A 39 1.68 -4.70 8.56
C PRO A 39 1.88 -4.39 7.08
N ASP A 40 2.46 -5.34 6.35
CA ASP A 40 2.61 -5.24 4.90
C ASP A 40 1.26 -4.90 4.25
N PRO A 41 1.23 -4.02 3.25
CA PRO A 41 0.00 -3.64 2.57
C PRO A 41 -0.67 -4.87 1.97
N VAL A 42 -2.00 -4.93 2.05
CA VAL A 42 -2.77 -6.02 1.45
C VAL A 42 -2.65 -5.92 -0.07
N GLU A 43 -2.07 -6.94 -0.70
CA GLU A 43 -1.95 -6.99 -2.15
C GLU A 43 -3.33 -7.04 -2.83
N ARG A 44 -3.51 -6.22 -3.87
CA ARG A 44 -4.76 -6.13 -4.64
C ARG A 44 -4.47 -6.11 -6.12
N ARG A 45 -5.01 -7.07 -6.85
CA ARG A 45 -4.88 -7.08 -8.31
C ARG A 45 -5.97 -6.22 -8.91
N ILE A 46 -5.58 -5.17 -9.61
CA ILE A 46 -6.54 -4.28 -10.26
C ILE A 46 -6.88 -4.84 -11.63
N ASP A 47 -8.10 -5.35 -11.76
CA ASP A 47 -8.60 -5.97 -12.98
C ASP A 47 -9.29 -4.96 -13.90
N LEU A 48 -9.85 -3.88 -13.34
CA LEU A 48 -10.52 -2.82 -14.08
C LEU A 48 -10.02 -1.44 -13.65
N ILE A 49 -9.61 -0.67 -14.66
CA ILE A 49 -9.30 0.75 -14.53
C ILE A 49 -10.15 1.50 -15.55
N ALA A 50 -10.87 2.54 -15.12
CA ALA A 50 -11.71 3.31 -16.03
C ALA A 50 -11.98 4.72 -15.52
N PRO A 51 -12.11 5.72 -16.41
CA PRO A 51 -12.65 7.02 -16.04
C PRO A 51 -14.12 6.88 -15.64
N VAL A 52 -14.49 7.56 -14.55
CA VAL A 52 -15.88 7.62 -14.07
C VAL A 52 -16.55 8.84 -14.67
N PHE A 53 -17.56 8.59 -15.49
CA PHE A 53 -18.38 9.65 -16.09
C PHE A 53 -19.32 10.27 -15.06
N SER A 54 -20.03 9.44 -14.29
CA SER A 54 -20.90 9.90 -13.22
C SER A 54 -21.10 8.81 -12.18
N THR A 55 -21.61 9.22 -11.01
CA THR A 55 -21.90 8.30 -9.90
C THR A 55 -23.36 8.40 -9.48
N GLN A 56 -23.92 7.29 -9.04
CA GLN A 56 -25.25 7.23 -8.42
C GLN A 56 -25.14 6.38 -7.15
N ARG A 57 -25.47 6.97 -6.01
CA ARG A 57 -25.32 6.33 -4.69
C ARG A 57 -26.68 6.10 -4.06
N SER A 58 -26.79 5.05 -3.24
CA SER A 58 -27.93 4.92 -2.34
C SER A 58 -27.89 6.00 -1.25
N ALA A 59 -29.04 6.31 -0.66
CA ALA A 59 -29.15 7.36 0.36
C ALA A 59 -28.37 7.05 1.65
N ASP A 60 -28.08 5.77 1.89
CA ASP A 60 -27.34 5.22 3.02
C ASP A 60 -25.89 4.87 2.66
N PHE A 61 -25.39 5.25 1.48
CA PHE A 61 -24.01 5.00 1.09
C PHE A 61 -23.04 5.85 1.91
N GLU A 62 -22.25 5.18 2.74
CA GLU A 62 -21.11 5.73 3.45
C GLU A 62 -19.99 4.68 3.47
N MET A 63 -18.75 5.16 3.59
CA MET A 63 -17.58 4.30 3.85
C MET A 63 -17.32 4.34 5.36
N ASP A 64 -17.29 3.17 6.01
CA ASP A 64 -16.95 3.10 7.42
C ASP A 64 -15.44 3.30 7.67
N ARG A 65 -15.01 3.31 8.93
CA ARG A 65 -13.60 3.50 9.30
C ARG A 65 -12.67 2.36 8.84
N ARG A 66 -13.23 1.23 8.42
CA ARG A 66 -12.50 0.08 7.89
C ARG A 66 -12.54 0.06 6.35
N GLY A 67 -13.15 1.06 5.73
CA GLY A 67 -13.31 1.14 4.28
C GLY A 67 -14.40 0.22 3.74
N VAL A 68 -15.40 -0.17 4.53
CA VAL A 68 -16.54 -1.00 4.06
C VAL A 68 -17.73 -0.10 3.74
N SER A 69 -18.40 -0.33 2.60
CA SER A 69 -19.59 0.40 2.20
C SER A 69 -20.85 -0.06 2.97
N SER A 70 -21.69 0.86 3.44
CA SER A 70 -23.02 0.55 4.01
C SER A 70 -24.12 0.45 2.96
N GLY A 71 -23.99 1.21 1.86
CA GLY A 71 -24.91 1.27 0.74
C GLY A 71 -24.25 0.88 -0.58
N PHE A 72 -24.93 1.07 -1.71
CA PHE A 72 -24.34 0.85 -3.04
C PHE A 72 -23.87 2.15 -3.68
N ILE A 73 -22.86 2.02 -4.54
CA ILE A 73 -22.47 3.06 -5.49
C ILE A 73 -22.42 2.45 -6.89
N ASP A 74 -23.19 3.04 -7.80
CA ASP A 74 -23.14 2.80 -9.22
C ASP A 74 -22.20 3.81 -9.86
N LEU A 75 -21.21 3.29 -10.57
CA LEU A 75 -20.20 4.05 -11.29
C LEU A 75 -20.49 3.90 -12.77
N VAL A 76 -20.99 4.97 -13.38
CA VAL A 76 -21.16 5.04 -14.83
C VAL A 76 -19.80 5.36 -15.42
N LEU A 77 -19.26 4.43 -16.18
CA LEU A 77 -17.97 4.55 -16.84
C LEU A 77 -18.13 5.27 -18.19
N ASP A 78 -17.03 5.78 -18.71
CA ASP A 78 -17.01 6.25 -20.09
C ASP A 78 -17.42 5.12 -21.07
N GLY A 79 -18.21 5.48 -22.08
CA GLY A 79 -18.90 4.52 -22.97
C GLY A 79 -20.19 3.90 -22.41
N GLY A 80 -20.67 4.35 -21.23
CA GLY A 80 -22.03 4.07 -20.74
C GLY A 80 -22.22 2.73 -20.01
N ARG A 81 -21.13 2.01 -19.72
CA ARG A 81 -21.17 0.82 -18.86
C ARG A 81 -21.34 1.24 -17.40
N THR A 82 -22.09 0.46 -16.62
CA THR A 82 -22.24 0.70 -15.18
C THR A 82 -21.56 -0.41 -14.38
N VAL A 83 -20.75 -0.04 -13.40
CA VAL A 83 -20.17 -0.94 -12.41
C VAL A 83 -20.78 -0.61 -11.06
N ARG A 84 -21.24 -1.64 -10.33
CA ARG A 84 -21.81 -1.48 -8.99
C ARG A 84 -20.85 -2.03 -7.95
N ALA A 85 -20.46 -1.19 -6.99
CA ALA A 85 -19.99 -1.67 -5.70
C ALA A 85 -21.22 -1.83 -4.79
N ALA A 86 -21.44 -3.07 -4.33
CA ALA A 86 -22.58 -3.42 -3.50
C ALA A 86 -22.35 -2.97 -2.04
N PRO A 87 -23.39 -2.99 -1.19
CA PRO A 87 -23.20 -2.86 0.26
C PRO A 87 -22.26 -3.96 0.77
N GLY A 88 -21.36 -3.61 1.67
CA GLY A 88 -20.36 -4.50 2.24
C GLY A 88 -19.09 -4.64 1.41
N THR A 89 -18.97 -3.93 0.28
CA THR A 89 -17.75 -3.93 -0.54
C THR A 89 -16.67 -3.08 0.15
N LEU A 90 -15.45 -3.61 0.20
CA LEU A 90 -14.29 -2.85 0.68
C LEU A 90 -13.85 -1.83 -0.37
N GLY A 91 -13.36 -0.68 0.06
CA GLY A 91 -12.80 0.29 -0.86
C GLY A 91 -12.24 1.53 -0.18
N GLU A 92 -11.73 2.42 -1.01
CA GLU A 92 -11.23 3.73 -0.61
C GLU A 92 -11.67 4.81 -1.59
N ILE A 93 -11.92 6.01 -1.09
CA ILE A 93 -12.34 7.15 -1.90
C ILE A 93 -11.42 8.30 -1.54
N THR A 94 -10.47 8.58 -2.42
CA THR A 94 -9.53 9.71 -2.31
C THR A 94 -9.91 10.85 -3.25
N CYS A 95 -10.77 10.58 -4.24
CA CYS A 95 -11.38 11.61 -5.08
C CYS A 95 -12.40 12.43 -4.28
N GLU A 96 -12.13 13.71 -4.03
CA GLU A 96 -13.06 14.59 -3.30
C GLU A 96 -14.29 14.97 -4.14
N GLU A 97 -14.16 14.96 -5.47
CA GLU A 97 -15.20 15.38 -6.43
C GLU A 97 -15.99 14.19 -6.99
N VAL A 98 -16.38 13.21 -6.14
CA VAL A 98 -17.05 11.95 -6.55
C VAL A 98 -18.31 12.15 -7.39
N ASP A 99 -19.08 13.20 -7.11
CA ASP A 99 -20.35 13.47 -7.82
C ASP A 99 -20.15 14.31 -9.08
N ALA A 100 -18.93 14.81 -9.33
CA ALA A 100 -18.64 15.63 -10.49
C ALA A 100 -18.28 14.78 -11.70
N ILE A 101 -18.69 15.26 -12.87
CA ILE A 101 -18.54 14.52 -14.13
C ILE A 101 -17.05 14.45 -14.53
N ASN A 102 -16.56 13.25 -14.86
CA ASN A 102 -15.19 13.02 -15.35
C ASN A 102 -14.09 13.57 -14.43
N ARG A 103 -14.30 13.51 -13.11
CA ARG A 103 -13.30 13.96 -12.12
C ARG A 103 -12.57 12.82 -11.41
N CYS A 104 -13.12 11.61 -11.43
CA CYS A 104 -12.55 10.46 -10.76
C CYS A 104 -12.28 9.31 -11.73
N ALA A 105 -11.33 8.46 -11.35
CA ALA A 105 -11.06 7.17 -11.96
C ALA A 105 -11.41 6.04 -10.99
N LEU A 106 -12.01 4.98 -11.53
CA LEU A 106 -12.25 3.74 -10.83
C LEU A 106 -11.05 2.82 -11.01
N PHE A 107 -10.57 2.26 -9.90
CA PHE A 107 -9.68 1.12 -9.85
C PHE A 107 -10.42 0.01 -9.11
N ALA A 108 -10.60 -1.16 -9.71
CA ALA A 108 -11.37 -2.25 -9.09
C ALA A 108 -10.67 -3.60 -9.23
N ASP A 109 -10.71 -4.35 -8.13
CA ASP A 109 -10.42 -5.78 -8.07
C ASP A 109 -11.73 -6.53 -8.30
N LEU A 110 -11.75 -7.39 -9.32
CA LEU A 110 -12.96 -8.03 -9.81
C LEU A 110 -12.90 -9.55 -9.63
N LEU A 111 -13.99 -10.11 -9.13
CA LEU A 111 -14.26 -11.55 -9.20
C LEU A 111 -15.37 -11.81 -10.22
N GLY A 112 -14.97 -12.03 -11.47
CA GLY A 112 -15.91 -12.04 -12.60
C GLY A 112 -16.43 -10.62 -12.84
N ASP A 113 -17.75 -10.44 -12.72
CA ASP A 113 -18.39 -9.12 -12.84
C ASP A 113 -18.59 -8.41 -11.49
N ALA A 114 -18.25 -9.08 -10.38
CA ALA A 114 -18.47 -8.55 -9.03
C ALA A 114 -17.24 -7.75 -8.55
N VAL A 115 -17.49 -6.57 -7.99
CA VAL A 115 -16.47 -5.74 -7.35
C VAL A 115 -16.17 -6.30 -5.97
N VAL A 116 -14.97 -6.85 -5.78
CA VAL A 116 -14.48 -7.33 -4.48
C VAL A 116 -13.89 -6.18 -3.67
N TRP A 117 -13.20 -5.28 -4.37
CA TRP A 117 -12.65 -4.06 -3.80
C TRP A 117 -12.60 -2.95 -4.85
N PHE A 118 -12.71 -1.69 -4.44
CA PHE A 118 -12.57 -0.55 -5.35
C PHE A 118 -11.84 0.64 -4.73
N ALA A 119 -11.26 1.47 -5.59
CA ALA A 119 -10.84 2.82 -5.26
C ALA A 119 -11.41 3.84 -6.24
N LEU A 120 -11.78 5.01 -5.71
CA LEU A 120 -12.03 6.21 -6.51
C LEU A 120 -10.91 7.21 -6.29
N VAL A 121 -10.08 7.38 -7.32
CA VAL A 121 -8.88 8.23 -7.31
C VAL A 121 -9.15 9.47 -8.16
N PRO A 122 -8.62 10.66 -7.80
CA PRO A 122 -8.71 11.83 -8.67
C PRO A 122 -8.14 11.54 -10.07
N GLN A 123 -8.87 11.94 -11.10
CA GLN A 123 -8.38 11.90 -12.47
C GLN A 123 -7.44 13.08 -12.71
N ALA A 124 -6.23 12.79 -13.17
CA ALA A 124 -5.23 13.76 -13.57
C ALA A 124 -5.38 14.15 -15.06
N ALA A 125 -4.53 15.06 -15.52
CA ALA A 125 -4.55 15.53 -16.90
C ALA A 125 -4.34 14.39 -17.90
N ARG A 126 -4.96 14.50 -19.08
CA ARG A 126 -4.84 13.52 -20.18
C ARG A 126 -5.37 12.12 -19.85
N SER A 127 -6.41 12.04 -19.02
CA SER A 127 -7.05 10.76 -18.66
C SER A 127 -6.06 9.79 -18.00
N THR A 128 -5.28 10.30 -17.06
CA THR A 128 -4.38 9.51 -16.22
C THR A 128 -4.82 9.56 -14.75
N ALA A 129 -4.19 8.75 -13.92
CA ALA A 129 -4.24 8.88 -12.47
C ALA A 129 -2.82 8.82 -11.88
N GLU A 130 -2.62 9.54 -10.78
CA GLU A 130 -1.37 9.58 -10.05
C GLU A 130 -1.49 8.72 -8.78
N LEU A 131 -0.59 7.76 -8.64
CA LEU A 131 -0.60 6.74 -7.60
C LEU A 131 0.73 6.70 -6.84
N PRO A 132 0.77 6.02 -5.68
CA PRO A 132 2.00 5.80 -4.93
C PRO A 132 3.13 5.16 -5.76
N PRO A 133 4.39 5.27 -5.30
CA PRO A 133 5.55 4.70 -5.98
C PRO A 133 5.40 3.23 -6.37
N VAL A 134 6.04 2.83 -7.47
CA VAL A 134 6.27 1.41 -7.77
C VAL A 134 7.31 0.87 -6.80
N GLU A 135 6.97 -0.20 -6.09
CA GLU A 135 7.87 -0.96 -5.24
C GLU A 135 8.66 -1.99 -6.05
N ASP A 136 7.98 -2.76 -6.90
CA ASP A 136 8.59 -3.85 -7.67
C ASP A 136 7.83 -4.14 -8.98
N LEU A 137 8.45 -4.92 -9.87
CA LEU A 137 7.82 -5.45 -11.09
C LEU A 137 7.81 -6.98 -11.05
N GLN A 138 6.62 -7.58 -11.01
CA GLN A 138 6.44 -9.02 -10.87
C GLN A 138 5.38 -9.54 -11.84
N ASP A 139 5.70 -10.58 -12.62
CA ASP A 139 4.76 -11.29 -13.50
C ASP A 139 3.92 -10.40 -14.45
N GLY A 140 4.49 -9.28 -14.91
CA GLY A 140 3.80 -8.32 -15.79
C GLY A 140 2.94 -7.28 -15.05
N TYR A 141 3.07 -7.21 -13.72
CA TYR A 141 2.44 -6.21 -12.86
C TYR A 141 3.49 -5.34 -12.14
N ALA A 142 3.20 -4.05 -12.06
CA ALA A 142 3.87 -3.12 -11.18
C ALA A 142 3.17 -3.21 -9.83
N VAL A 143 3.92 -3.62 -8.82
CA VAL A 143 3.50 -3.63 -7.41
C VAL A 143 3.78 -2.25 -6.85
N LEU A 144 2.76 -1.56 -6.39
CA LEU A 144 2.88 -0.24 -5.79
C LEU A 144 3.06 -0.35 -4.28
N ASP A 145 3.60 0.71 -3.67
CA ASP A 145 3.87 0.81 -2.22
C ASP A 145 2.62 0.62 -1.34
N ASN A 146 1.42 0.77 -1.90
CA ASN A 146 0.14 0.49 -1.23
C ASN A 146 -0.42 -0.92 -1.52
N GLY A 147 0.38 -1.82 -2.10
CA GLY A 147 0.02 -3.20 -2.43
C GLY A 147 -0.76 -3.38 -3.72
N TRP A 148 -1.03 -2.32 -4.50
CA TRP A 148 -1.78 -2.47 -5.75
C TRP A 148 -0.90 -3.08 -6.83
N GLN A 149 -1.46 -4.04 -7.58
CA GLN A 149 -0.83 -4.66 -8.73
C GLN A 149 -1.54 -4.20 -9.99
N ILE A 150 -0.84 -3.43 -10.83
CA ILE A 150 -1.36 -2.87 -12.07
C ILE A 150 -0.47 -3.33 -13.23
N ARG A 151 -1.06 -3.67 -14.37
CA ARG A 151 -0.27 -4.04 -15.55
C ARG A 151 0.63 -2.89 -16.00
N TYR A 152 1.73 -3.21 -16.67
CA TYR A 152 2.61 -2.22 -17.28
C TYR A 152 3.01 -2.67 -18.69
N PRO A 153 3.25 -1.72 -19.63
CA PRO A 153 3.74 -2.06 -20.96
C PRO A 153 5.21 -2.46 -20.89
N PRO A 154 5.81 -3.04 -21.95
CA PRO A 154 7.22 -3.44 -21.94
C PRO A 154 8.23 -2.34 -21.58
N VAL A 155 7.85 -1.06 -21.72
CA VAL A 155 8.67 0.11 -21.36
C VAL A 155 7.83 1.08 -20.55
N ILE A 156 8.24 1.33 -19.30
CA ILE A 156 7.69 2.41 -18.46
C ILE A 156 8.54 3.67 -18.65
N GLU A 157 7.91 4.78 -19.01
CA GLU A 157 8.58 6.06 -19.18
C GLU A 157 9.06 6.62 -17.82
N ARG A 158 10.20 7.32 -17.82
CA ARG A 158 10.78 7.92 -16.61
C ARG A 158 10.85 9.41 -16.79
N GLU A 159 9.90 10.11 -16.20
CA GLU A 159 9.77 11.56 -16.24
C GLU A 159 10.60 12.18 -15.10
N CYS A 160 11.92 12.21 -15.28
CA CYS A 160 12.88 12.64 -14.25
C CYS A 160 13.77 13.82 -14.72
N GLY A 161 13.24 14.65 -15.64
CA GLY A 161 13.96 15.79 -16.19
C GLY A 161 15.16 15.37 -17.05
N SER A 162 16.35 15.83 -16.67
CA SER A 162 17.61 15.53 -17.38
C SER A 162 18.39 14.35 -16.80
N LEU A 163 17.83 13.65 -15.81
CA LEU A 163 18.48 12.48 -15.23
C LEU A 163 18.54 11.34 -16.25
N ASP A 164 19.74 10.85 -16.52
CA ASP A 164 19.93 9.65 -17.33
C ASP A 164 19.87 8.42 -16.43
N ILE A 165 18.73 7.73 -16.47
CA ILE A 165 18.47 6.53 -15.68
C ILE A 165 18.52 5.34 -16.66
N PRO A 166 19.58 4.51 -16.63
CA PRO A 166 19.82 3.54 -17.71
C PRO A 166 18.86 2.35 -17.69
N SER A 167 18.30 1.99 -16.52
CA SER A 167 17.32 0.91 -16.40
C SER A 167 16.22 1.21 -15.39
N PHE A 168 15.12 0.45 -15.42
CA PHE A 168 14.07 0.56 -14.40
C PHE A 168 14.54 0.02 -13.04
N THR A 169 15.46 -0.96 -13.02
CA THR A 169 16.10 -1.41 -11.78
C THR A 169 16.90 -0.28 -11.10
N ASP A 170 17.59 0.54 -11.89
CA ASP A 170 18.31 1.70 -11.36
C ASP A 170 17.36 2.78 -10.85
N PHE A 171 16.19 2.94 -11.49
CA PHE A 171 15.11 3.78 -10.99
C PHE A 171 14.65 3.30 -9.60
N LEU A 172 14.25 2.03 -9.47
CA LEU A 172 13.73 1.48 -8.22
C LEU A 172 14.74 1.59 -7.06
N ARG A 173 16.03 1.42 -7.35
CA ARG A 173 17.09 1.47 -6.34
C ARG A 173 17.39 2.87 -5.83
N ASN A 174 17.33 3.89 -6.69
CA ASN A 174 17.90 5.20 -6.39
C ASN A 174 16.88 6.34 -6.39
N TYR A 175 15.71 6.14 -7.00
CA TYR A 175 14.73 7.21 -7.28
C TYR A 175 13.28 6.83 -6.95
N ARG A 176 13.06 5.67 -6.33
CA ARG A 176 11.72 5.22 -5.92
C ARG A 176 11.08 6.11 -4.87
N GLU A 177 11.84 6.48 -3.85
CA GLU A 177 11.33 7.19 -2.69
C GLU A 177 10.74 8.55 -3.11
N GLY A 178 9.48 8.79 -2.73
CA GLY A 178 8.76 10.01 -3.08
C GLY A 178 8.38 10.16 -4.56
N SER A 179 8.62 9.14 -5.39
CA SER A 179 8.18 9.15 -6.79
C SER A 179 6.66 9.01 -6.94
N THR A 180 6.13 9.41 -8.09
CA THR A 180 4.71 9.25 -8.43
C THR A 180 4.57 8.29 -9.59
N THR A 181 3.68 7.32 -9.46
CA THR A 181 3.30 6.41 -10.56
C THR A 181 2.19 7.04 -11.39
N VAL A 182 2.30 6.98 -12.71
CA VAL A 182 1.29 7.49 -13.64
C VAL A 182 0.64 6.33 -14.37
N VAL A 183 -0.67 6.20 -14.19
CA VAL A 183 -1.49 5.19 -14.86
C VAL A 183 -2.30 5.83 -15.96
N ASP A 184 -2.27 5.27 -17.15
CA ASP A 184 -3.16 5.65 -18.25
C ASP A 184 -4.51 4.92 -18.10
N LEU A 185 -5.60 5.67 -18.07
CA LEU A 185 -6.93 5.10 -17.82
C LEU A 185 -7.53 4.41 -19.06
N ALA A 186 -7.00 4.68 -20.26
CA ALA A 186 -7.48 4.08 -21.50
C ALA A 186 -6.78 2.73 -21.75
N THR A 187 -5.46 2.64 -21.54
CA THR A 187 -4.73 1.37 -21.66
C THR A 187 -4.80 0.52 -20.39
N GLN A 188 -5.15 1.12 -19.25
CA GLN A 188 -5.20 0.48 -17.93
C GLN A 188 -3.83 -0.05 -17.49
N GLU A 189 -2.80 0.75 -17.73
CA GLU A 189 -1.41 0.36 -17.47
C GLU A 189 -0.63 1.48 -16.80
N VAL A 190 0.39 1.12 -16.01
CA VAL A 190 1.42 2.03 -15.52
C VAL A 190 2.31 2.42 -16.70
N VAL A 191 2.13 3.64 -17.20
CA VAL A 191 2.85 4.12 -18.41
C VAL A 191 4.09 4.92 -18.07
N ALA A 192 4.12 5.57 -16.90
CA ALA A 192 5.25 6.39 -16.50
C ALA A 192 5.45 6.41 -14.98
N VAL A 193 6.66 6.79 -14.57
CA VAL A 193 7.01 7.19 -13.22
C VAL A 193 7.64 8.58 -13.24
N ARG A 194 7.29 9.41 -12.27
CA ARG A 194 7.86 10.75 -12.09
C ARG A 194 8.74 10.75 -10.85
N CYS A 195 9.97 11.22 -10.99
CA CYS A 195 10.84 11.40 -9.85
C CYS A 195 10.26 12.48 -8.90
N ALA A 196 10.59 12.38 -7.61
CA ALA A 196 10.30 13.44 -6.67
C ALA A 196 10.92 14.78 -7.15
N PRO A 197 10.22 15.92 -6.95
CA PRO A 197 10.71 17.24 -7.34
C PRO A 197 11.97 17.69 -6.60
#